data_AF-A0A3N5MPU3-F1
#
_entry.id   AF-A0A3N5MPU3-F1
#
_cell.length_a   1.000
_cell.length_b   1.000
_cell.length_c   1.000
_cell.angle_alpha   90.00
_cell.angle_beta   90.00
_cell.angle_gamma   90.00
#
_symmetry.space_group_name_H-M   'P 1'
#
loop_
_entity.id
_entity.type
_entity.pdbx_description
1 polymer ?
#
loop_
_entity_poly.entity_id
_entity_poly.type
_entity_poly.pdbx_seq_one_letter_code
_entity_poly.pdbx_strand_id
1 'polypeptide(L)'
;ISKDISHFMEYLKQHDIEHEGRLLPGKTARNITIEAFAKRHDLIIMGASERSLLASLLKGNPVEVVLRETPCDLIILKPRHEN
;
A
#
# COMPACT_ATOMS: atom_id res chain seq x y z
N ILE A 1 -14.43 -7.31 0.69
CA ILE A 1 -12.96 -7.35 0.83
C ILE A 1 -12.47 -8.61 0.11
N SER A 2 -11.32 -8.59 -0.58
CA SER A 2 -10.80 -9.80 -1.25
C SER A 2 -10.62 -10.94 -0.24
N LYS A 3 -10.84 -12.19 -0.66
CA LYS A 3 -10.63 -13.37 0.20
C LYS A 3 -9.20 -13.43 0.73
N ASP A 4 -8.22 -13.03 -0.08
CA ASP A 4 -6.80 -13.03 0.30
C ASP A 4 -6.53 -12.07 1.46
N ILE A 5 -7.12 -10.87 1.43
CA ILE A 5 -6.98 -9.88 2.50
C ILE A 5 -7.68 -10.35 3.78
N SER A 6 -8.86 -10.97 3.65
CA SER A 6 -9.55 -11.55 4.81
C SER A 6 -8.73 -12.65 5.47
N HIS A 7 -8.13 -13.55 4.68
CA HIS A 7 -7.25 -14.60 5.21
C HIS A 7 -6.00 -14.02 5.86
N PHE A 8 -5.42 -12.97 5.27
CA PHE A 8 -4.25 -12.30 5.84
C PHE A 8 -4.57 -11.64 7.18
N MET A 9 -5.71 -10.95 7.32
CA MET A 9 -6.12 -10.35 8.59
C MET A 9 -6.35 -11.40 9.68
N GLU A 10 -6.96 -12.54 9.34
CA GLU A 10 -7.11 -13.65 10.28
C GLU A 10 -5.75 -14.22 10.70
N TYR A 11 -4.80 -14.33 9.76
CA TYR A 11 -3.44 -14.76 10.07
C TYR A 11 -2.74 -13.80 11.04
N LEU A 12 -2.86 -12.48 10.86
CA LEU A 12 -2.32 -11.49 11.80
C LEU A 12 -2.93 -11.65 13.19
N LYS A 13 -4.25 -11.86 13.26
CA LYS A 13 -4.96 -12.10 14.53
C LYS A 13 -4.45 -13.35 15.24
N GLN A 14 -4.23 -14.44 14.50
CA GLN A 14 -3.71 -15.69 15.07
C GLN A 14 -2.31 -15.55 15.67
N HIS A 15 -1.54 -14.55 15.22
CA HIS A 15 -0.19 -14.26 15.71
C HIS A 15 -0.16 -13.10 16.71
N ASP A 16 -1.33 -12.67 17.20
CA ASP A 16 -1.48 -11.54 18.15
C ASP A 16 -0.85 -10.23 17.65
N ILE A 17 -0.91 -10.00 16.34
CA ILE A 17 -0.45 -8.77 15.71
C ILE A 17 -1.63 -7.79 15.65
N GLU A 18 -1.50 -6.67 16.36
CA GLU A 18 -2.47 -5.58 16.31
C GLU A 18 -2.57 -5.02 14.88
N HIS A 19 -3.80 -4.93 14.36
CA HIS A 19 -4.04 -4.47 12.99
C HIS A 19 -5.42 -3.84 12.85
N GLU A 20 -5.55 -2.94 11.86
CA GLU A 20 -6.82 -2.36 11.44
C GLU A 20 -7.01 -2.54 9.93
N GLY A 21 -8.24 -2.86 9.52
CA GLY A 21 -8.64 -2.94 8.11
C GLY A 21 -9.50 -1.75 7.69
N ARG A 22 -9.15 -1.08 6.58
CA ARG A 22 -9.97 -0.02 5.98
C ARG A 22 -10.24 -0.25 4.49
N LEU A 23 -11.44 0.12 4.05
CA LEU A 23 -11.81 0.21 2.63
C LEU A 23 -12.28 1.63 2.35
N LEU A 24 -11.55 2.36 1.51
CA LEU A 24 -11.82 3.78 1.23
C LEU A 24 -12.11 3.98 -0.26
N PRO A 25 -13.20 4.69 -0.63
CA PRO A 25 -13.42 5.11 -2.01
C PRO A 25 -12.47 6.25 -2.40
N GLY A 26 -12.29 6.46 -3.71
CA GLY A 26 -11.53 7.60 -4.25
C GLY A 26 -10.12 7.25 -4.72
N LYS A 27 -9.24 8.27 -4.78
CA LYS A 27 -7.88 8.13 -5.34
C LYS A 27 -6.96 7.46 -4.32
N THR A 28 -6.51 6.25 -4.63
CA THR A 28 -5.66 5.41 -3.76
C THR A 28 -4.47 6.15 -3.18
N ALA A 29 -3.69 6.85 -4.01
CA ALA A 29 -2.50 7.59 -3.56
C ALA A 29 -2.80 8.63 -2.48
N ARG A 30 -3.78 9.49 -2.75
CA ARG A 30 -4.19 10.55 -1.83
C ARG A 30 -4.67 9.96 -0.50
N ASN A 31 -5.45 8.88 -0.55
CA ASN A 31 -5.95 8.24 0.65
C ASN A 31 -4.82 7.62 1.49
N ILE A 32 -3.84 6.97 0.86
CA ILE A 32 -2.65 6.44 1.55
C ILE A 32 -1.85 7.57 2.21
N THR A 33 -1.57 8.65 1.49
CA THR A 33 -0.82 9.81 2.04
C THR A 33 -1.55 10.45 3.23
N ILE A 34 -2.86 10.64 3.13
CA ILE A 34 -3.68 11.20 4.22
C ILE A 34 -3.68 10.27 5.44
N GLU A 35 -3.87 8.96 5.26
CA GLU A 35 -3.87 8.00 6.37
C GLU A 35 -2.48 7.95 7.05
N ALA A 36 -1.41 7.88 6.26
CA ALA A 36 -0.04 7.88 6.76
C ALA A 36 0.24 9.12 7.62
N PHE A 37 -0.14 10.31 7.14
CA PHE A 37 0.03 11.55 7.87
C PHE A 37 -0.86 11.63 9.13
N ALA A 38 -2.17 11.38 8.98
CA ALA A 38 -3.15 11.56 10.05
C ALA A 38 -2.92 10.62 11.24
N LYS A 39 -2.45 9.41 10.98
CA LYS A 39 -2.15 8.40 12.00
C LYS A 39 -0.67 8.36 12.40
N ARG A 40 0.17 9.21 11.80
CA ARG A 40 1.62 9.28 12.05
C ARG A 40 2.32 7.93 11.83
N HIS A 41 1.97 7.24 10.75
CA HIS A 41 2.69 6.04 10.33
C HIS A 41 4.11 6.42 9.91
N ASP A 42 5.09 5.59 10.27
CA ASP A 42 6.51 5.77 9.97
C ASP A 42 6.98 4.99 8.73
N LEU A 43 6.18 4.03 8.27
CA LEU A 43 6.48 3.21 7.10
C LEU A 43 5.21 2.86 6.31
N ILE A 44 5.29 3.03 5.00
CA ILE A 44 4.31 2.51 4.04
C ILE A 44 4.91 1.31 3.32
N ILE A 45 4.18 0.19 3.31
CA ILE A 45 4.53 -1.00 2.52
C ILE A 45 3.46 -1.21 1.46
N MET A 46 3.87 -1.27 0.19
CA MET A 46 2.96 -1.48 -0.93
C MET A 46 3.49 -2.51 -1.92
N GLY A 47 2.60 -3.35 -2.42
CA GLY A 47 2.88 -4.19 -3.59
C GLY A 47 2.73 -3.40 -4.89
N ALA A 48 3.65 -3.58 -5.83
CA ALA A 48 3.51 -3.03 -7.19
C ALA A 48 3.32 -4.16 -8.21
N SER A 49 2.28 -4.07 -9.03
CA SER A 49 2.17 -4.89 -10.24
C SER A 49 3.13 -4.39 -11.33
N GLU A 50 3.54 -5.27 -12.26
CA GLU A 50 4.50 -4.91 -13.32
C GLU A 50 4.04 -3.71 -14.16
N ARG A 51 2.73 -3.60 -14.42
CA ARG A 51 2.14 -2.45 -15.11
C ARG A 51 2.24 -1.15 -14.29
N SER A 52 2.14 -1.22 -12.96
CA SER A 52 2.19 -0.05 -12.08
C SER A 52 3.61 0.53 -11.95
N LEU A 53 4.64 -0.32 -11.95
CA LEU A 53 6.04 0.10 -11.94
C LEU A 53 6.44 0.83 -13.24
N LEU A 54 6.10 0.27 -14.40
CA LEU A 54 6.33 0.94 -15.69
C LEU A 54 5.51 2.24 -15.82
N ALA A 55 4.29 2.26 -15.27
CA ALA A 55 3.47 3.47 -15.20
C ALA A 55 3.96 4.48 -14.16
N SER A 56 4.77 4.10 -13.16
CA SER A 56 5.38 5.03 -12.18
C SER A 56 6.62 5.76 -12.70
N LEU A 57 7.23 5.25 -13.78
CA LEU A 57 8.26 5.97 -14.56
C LEU A 57 7.64 6.95 -15.58
N LEU A 58 6.34 6.85 -15.84
CA LEU A 58 5.58 7.75 -16.69
C LEU A 58 4.75 8.70 -15.82
N LYS A 59 4.75 10.00 -16.13
CA LYS A 59 4.01 11.02 -15.36
C LYS A 59 2.53 10.64 -15.19
N GLY A 60 2.06 10.50 -13.94
CA GLY A 60 0.62 10.46 -13.61
C GLY A 60 0.05 9.22 -12.89
N ASN A 61 0.86 8.26 -12.43
CA ASN A 61 0.37 7.12 -11.63
C ASN A 61 0.27 7.50 -10.13
N PRO A 62 -0.77 7.08 -9.38
CA PRO A 62 -0.82 7.08 -7.92
C PRO A 62 0.52 6.88 -7.18
N VAL A 63 1.35 5.94 -7.61
CA VAL A 63 2.66 5.67 -6.98
C VAL A 63 3.59 6.89 -7.02
N GLU A 64 3.59 7.67 -8.12
CA GLU A 64 4.40 8.89 -8.24
C GLU A 64 3.91 9.99 -7.29
N VAL A 65 2.59 10.11 -7.10
CA VAL A 65 2.00 11.07 -6.16
C VAL A 65 2.35 10.69 -4.72
N VAL A 66 2.24 9.41 -4.37
CA VAL A 66 2.70 8.91 -3.06
C VAL A 66 4.19 9.20 -2.89
N LEU A 67 5.05 8.84 -3.85
CA LEU A 67 6.50 9.09 -3.77
C LEU A 67 6.88 10.56 -3.56
N ARG A 68 6.12 11.51 -4.11
CA ARG A 68 6.40 12.95 -3.97
C ARG A 68 5.87 13.54 -2.66
N GLU A 69 4.78 13.00 -2.13
CA GLU A 69 4.06 13.56 -0.98
C GLU A 69 4.12 12.67 0.27
N THR A 70 4.86 11.56 0.22
CA THR A 70 4.87 10.57 1.28
C THR A 70 5.48 11.16 2.55
N PRO A 71 4.79 11.07 3.71
CA PRO A 71 5.23 11.68 4.95
C PRO A 71 6.30 10.87 5.69
N CYS A 72 6.67 9.68 5.20
CA CYS A 72 7.50 8.71 5.90
C CYS A 72 8.25 7.74 4.96
N ASP A 73 8.86 6.67 5.44
CA ASP A 73 9.57 5.74 4.56
C ASP A 73 8.60 4.92 3.69
N LEU A 74 9.03 4.53 2.48
CA LEU A 74 8.21 3.77 1.54
C LEU A 74 8.97 2.56 0.98
N ILE A 75 8.41 1.36 1.21
CA ILE A 75 8.88 0.11 0.62
C ILE A 75 7.89 -0.35 -0.46
N ILE A 76 8.41 -0.54 -1.68
CA ILE A 76 7.66 -1.12 -2.79
C ILE A 76 8.15 -2.54 -3.02
N LEU A 77 7.26 -3.51 -2.77
CA LEU A 77 7.52 -4.92 -3.03
C LEU A 77 7.17 -5.25 -4.48
N LYS A 78 8.18 -5.72 -5.24
CA LYS A 78 7.99 -6.24 -6.58
C LYS A 78 7.76 -7.76 -6.50
N PRO A 79 6.65 -8.30 -7.02
CA PRO A 79 6.48 -9.74 -7.10
C PRO A 79 7.59 -10.32 -7.99
N ARG A 80 8.28 -11.35 -7.49
CA ARG A 80 9.06 -12.24 -8.36
C ARG A 80 8.06 -13.21 -8.97
N HIS A 81 7.96 -13.20 -10.29
CA HIS A 81 7.40 -14.35 -11.01
C HIS A 81 8.38 -15.51 -10.80
N GLU A 82 7.98 -16.50 -10.01
CA GLU A 82 8.62 -17.81 -10.03
C GLU A 82 8.05 -18.54 -11.26
N ASN A 83 8.93 -18.91 -12.19
CA ASN A 83 8.59 -19.68 -13.39
C ASN A 83 8.21 -21.11 -13.03
#